data_AF-A0A2S0URF5-F1
#
_entry.id   AF-A0A2S0URF5-F1
#
_cell.length_a   1.000
_cell.length_b   1.000
_cell.length_c   1.000
_cell.angle_alpha   90.00
_cell.angle_beta   90.00
_cell.angle_gamma   90.00
#
_symmetry.space_group_name_H-M   'P 1'
#
loop_
_entity.id
_entity.type
_entity.pdbx_description
1 polymer ?
#
loop_
_entity_poly.entity_id
_entity_poly.type
_entity_poly.pdbx_seq_one_letter_code
_entity_poly.pdbx_strand_id
1 'polypeptide(L)'
;MRLILALTVLPFLAACSPEDVADKVGRRTAETVVQPVVGSGAATQCVVQNADAAEVQTLVRDVGTVAGSSTEALIRTIAARAPTQDCFRAAGIAAPVF
;
A
#
# COMPACT_ATOMS: atom_id res chain seq x y z
N MET A 1 4.48 40.64 35.54
CA MET A 1 4.85 40.39 34.14
C MET A 1 5.34 38.94 34.00
N ARG A 2 4.41 37.97 34.11
CA ARG A 2 4.69 36.52 34.23
C ARG A 2 3.64 35.68 33.49
N LEU A 3 3.17 36.17 32.33
CA LEU A 3 1.99 35.62 31.67
C LEU A 3 2.13 35.58 30.14
N ILE A 4 3.35 35.33 29.64
CA ILE A 4 3.60 35.19 28.19
C ILE A 4 4.31 33.84 27.85
N LEU A 5 4.76 33.08 28.85
CA LEU A 5 5.58 31.88 28.63
C LEU A 5 4.83 30.54 28.77
N ALA A 6 3.54 30.49 28.50
CA ALA A 6 2.73 29.28 28.68
C ALA A 6 1.91 28.87 27.44
N LEU A 7 2.11 29.48 26.27
CA LEU A 7 1.28 29.26 25.08
C LEU A 7 2.08 28.86 23.83
N THR A 8 3.24 28.22 23.99
CA THR A 8 4.08 27.78 22.85
C THR A 8 4.51 26.31 22.93
N VAL A 9 3.81 25.50 23.72
CA VAL A 9 4.00 24.05 23.74
C VAL A 9 2.66 23.41 23.35
N LEU A 10 2.69 22.55 22.33
CA LEU A 10 1.58 21.87 21.64
C LEU A 10 0.93 22.71 20.53
N PRO A 11 1.22 22.38 19.26
CA PRO A 11 0.73 21.11 18.72
C PRO A 11 1.78 20.34 17.92
N PHE A 12 2.32 19.26 18.48
CA PHE A 12 3.06 18.22 17.74
C PHE A 12 2.23 16.94 17.52
N LEU A 13 0.89 17.02 17.65
CA LEU A 13 -0.02 15.88 17.47
C LEU A 13 -0.54 15.69 16.03
N ALA A 14 -0.03 16.43 15.05
CA ALA A 14 -0.46 16.31 13.64
C ALA A 14 0.17 15.12 12.89
N ALA A 15 0.75 14.13 13.58
CA ALA A 15 1.41 12.97 12.96
C ALA A 15 0.48 11.75 12.77
N CYS A 16 -0.79 11.86 13.13
CA CYS A 16 -1.79 10.82 12.87
C CYS A 16 -2.95 11.46 12.11
N SER A 17 -2.72 11.72 10.82
CA SER A 17 -3.80 12.21 9.97
C SER A 17 -4.79 11.06 9.73
N PRO A 18 -6.10 11.34 9.64
CA PRO A 18 -7.08 10.32 9.27
C PRO A 18 -6.79 9.72 7.89
N GLU A 19 -6.10 10.46 7.02
CA GLU A 19 -5.66 9.97 5.71
C GLU A 19 -4.63 8.84 5.84
N ASP A 20 -3.68 8.93 6.78
CA ASP A 20 -2.68 7.88 7.02
C ASP A 20 -3.31 6.57 7.51
N VAL A 21 -4.38 6.68 8.30
CA VAL A 21 -5.13 5.50 8.78
C VAL A 21 -5.93 4.89 7.64
N ALA A 22 -6.59 5.72 6.81
CA ALA A 22 -7.33 5.26 5.64
C ALA A 22 -6.44 4.59 4.60
N ASP A 23 -5.23 5.12 4.36
CA ASP A 23 -4.23 4.50 3.47
C ASP A 23 -3.82 3.10 3.96
N LYS A 24 -3.49 2.98 5.26
CA LYS A 24 -3.13 1.69 5.87
C LYS A 24 -4.24 0.65 5.74
N VAL A 25 -5.49 1.05 6.02
CA VAL A 25 -6.65 0.16 5.88
C VAL A 25 -6.87 -0.21 4.42
N GLY A 26 -6.75 0.74 3.50
CA GLY A 26 -6.86 0.51 2.06
C GLY A 26 -5.82 -0.49 1.56
N ARG A 27 -4.56 -0.35 1.98
CA ARG A 27 -3.47 -1.27 1.62
C ARG A 27 -3.70 -2.67 2.17
N ARG A 28 -4.08 -2.79 3.44
CA ARG A 28 -4.43 -4.08 4.04
C ARG A 28 -5.57 -4.78 3.29
N THR A 29 -6.53 -3.99 2.82
CA THR A 29 -7.66 -4.48 2.05
C THR A 29 -7.23 -4.91 0.64
N ALA A 30 -6.38 -4.13 -0.03
CA ALA A 30 -5.80 -4.47 -1.33
C ALA A 30 -5.00 -5.79 -1.32
N GLU A 31 -4.35 -6.14 -0.20
CA GLU A 31 -3.66 -7.43 -0.05
C GLU A 31 -4.59 -8.61 -0.36
N THR A 32 -5.89 -8.53 -0.03
CA THR A 32 -6.86 -9.63 -0.27
C THR A 32 -7.12 -9.89 -1.75
N VAL A 33 -6.97 -8.87 -2.60
CA VAL A 33 -7.15 -8.96 -4.06
C VAL A 33 -5.85 -9.33 -4.75
N VAL A 34 -4.72 -8.83 -4.25
CA VAL A 34 -3.40 -9.08 -4.84
C VAL A 34 -2.91 -10.49 -4.54
N GLN A 35 -3.12 -10.99 -3.31
CA GLN A 35 -2.65 -12.30 -2.86
C GLN A 35 -3.03 -13.47 -3.79
N PRO A 36 -4.29 -13.63 -4.25
CA PRO A 36 -4.63 -14.74 -5.15
C PRO A 36 -3.92 -14.66 -6.51
N VAL A 37 -3.47 -13.47 -6.94
CA VAL A 37 -2.79 -13.26 -8.22
C VAL A 37 -1.29 -13.52 -8.11
N VAL A 38 -0.64 -13.04 -7.03
CA VAL A 38 0.83 -13.14 -6.88
C VAL A 38 1.29 -14.31 -6.00
N GLY A 39 0.36 -14.98 -5.32
CA GLY A 39 0.61 -16.14 -4.47
C GLY A 39 1.14 -15.77 -3.08
N SER A 40 2.45 -15.49 -2.96
CA SER A 40 3.10 -15.35 -1.64
C SER A 40 2.74 -14.05 -0.92
N GLY A 41 2.65 -14.10 0.41
CA GLY A 41 2.39 -12.91 1.24
C GLY A 41 3.48 -11.84 1.11
N ALA A 42 4.74 -12.24 0.95
CA ALA A 42 5.84 -11.30 0.74
C ALA A 42 5.74 -10.59 -0.63
N ALA A 43 5.39 -11.31 -1.70
CA ALA A 43 5.16 -10.69 -3.02
C ALA A 43 3.98 -9.72 -2.96
N THR A 44 2.90 -10.13 -2.29
CA THR A 44 1.70 -9.31 -2.06
C THR A 44 2.07 -8.01 -1.36
N GLN A 45 2.84 -8.09 -0.28
CA GLN A 45 3.29 -6.93 0.47
C GLN A 45 4.19 -6.01 -0.37
N CYS A 46 5.10 -6.55 -1.18
CA CYS A 46 5.94 -5.74 -2.07
C CYS A 46 5.11 -4.98 -3.11
N VAL A 47 4.11 -5.62 -3.72
CA VAL A 47 3.22 -4.97 -4.70
C VAL A 47 2.40 -3.88 -4.02
N VAL A 48 1.67 -4.21 -2.94
CA VAL A 48 0.82 -3.26 -2.23
C VAL A 48 1.65 -2.10 -1.65
N GLN A 49 2.90 -2.34 -1.28
CA GLN A 49 3.73 -1.27 -0.74
C GLN A 49 4.24 -0.25 -1.77
N ASN A 50 4.34 -0.67 -3.02
CA ASN A 50 4.81 0.14 -4.13
C ASN A 50 3.66 0.65 -5.03
N ALA A 51 2.41 0.38 -4.63
CA ALA A 51 1.23 0.97 -5.22
C ALA A 51 1.04 2.40 -4.70
N ASP A 52 0.60 3.30 -5.56
CA ASP A 52 0.17 4.63 -5.13
C ASP A 52 -1.27 4.60 -4.56
N ALA A 53 -1.70 5.71 -3.96
CA ALA A 53 -3.01 5.79 -3.32
C ALA A 53 -4.17 5.53 -4.30
N ALA A 54 -4.08 5.95 -5.56
CA ALA A 54 -5.14 5.72 -6.55
C ALA A 54 -5.20 4.25 -6.99
N GLU A 55 -4.04 3.61 -7.11
CA GLU A 55 -3.92 2.17 -7.41
C GLU A 55 -4.45 1.33 -6.25
N VAL A 56 -4.13 1.68 -5.00
CA VAL A 56 -4.70 1.03 -3.81
C VAL A 56 -6.23 1.14 -3.83
N GLN A 57 -6.78 2.32 -4.12
CA GLN A 57 -8.24 2.49 -4.21
C GLN A 57 -8.86 1.66 -5.34
N THR A 58 -8.15 1.49 -6.46
CA THR A 58 -8.58 0.60 -7.54
C THR A 58 -8.62 -0.85 -7.05
N LEU A 59 -7.56 -1.33 -6.40
CA LEU A 59 -7.50 -2.69 -5.84
C LEU A 59 -8.58 -2.93 -4.78
N VAL A 60 -8.87 -1.95 -3.94
CA VAL A 60 -9.92 -2.04 -2.90
C VAL A 60 -11.32 -2.17 -3.51
N ARG A 61 -11.58 -1.61 -4.68
CA ARG A 61 -12.89 -1.74 -5.36
C ARG A 61 -13.15 -3.16 -5.87
N ASP A 62 -12.10 -3.92 -6.12
CA ASP A 62 -12.17 -5.31 -6.61
C ASP A 62 -12.22 -6.33 -5.45
N VAL A 63 -12.45 -5.88 -4.22
CA VAL A 63 -12.61 -6.77 -3.07
C VAL A 63 -13.90 -7.57 -3.20
N GLY A 64 -13.79 -8.89 -3.01
CA GLY A 64 -14.93 -9.80 -3.10
C GLY A 64 -15.33 -10.13 -4.54
N THR A 65 -14.62 -9.61 -5.54
CA THR A 65 -14.71 -10.04 -6.93
C THR A 65 -13.47 -10.86 -7.31
N VAL A 66 -13.60 -11.72 -8.31
CA VAL A 66 -12.42 -12.35 -8.91
C VAL A 66 -11.65 -11.24 -9.63
N ALA A 67 -10.33 -11.15 -9.41
CA ALA A 67 -9.48 -10.17 -10.07
C ALA A 67 -9.75 -10.20 -11.58
N GLY A 68 -10.24 -9.07 -12.11
CA GLY A 68 -10.51 -8.94 -13.54
C GLY A 68 -9.21 -8.76 -14.32
N SER A 69 -9.29 -8.84 -15.66
CA SER A 69 -8.12 -8.60 -16.52
C SER A 69 -7.49 -7.22 -16.31
N SER A 70 -8.28 -6.22 -15.93
CA SER A 70 -7.81 -4.87 -15.55
C SER A 70 -7.02 -4.89 -14.24
N THR A 71 -7.49 -5.63 -13.25
CA THR A 71 -6.83 -5.78 -11.94
C THR A 71 -5.49 -6.48 -12.09
N GLU A 72 -5.43 -7.57 -12.86
CA GLU A 72 -4.18 -8.27 -13.13
C GLU A 72 -3.19 -7.41 -13.93
N ALA A 73 -3.66 -6.62 -14.90
CA ALA A 73 -2.82 -5.69 -15.66
C ALA A 73 -2.24 -4.60 -14.74
N LEU A 74 -3.03 -4.10 -13.79
CA LEU A 74 -2.57 -3.16 -12.79
C LEU A 74 -1.50 -3.78 -11.88
N ILE A 75 -1.77 -4.98 -11.34
CA ILE A 75 -0.81 -5.71 -10.49
C ILE A 75 0.49 -5.96 -11.24
N ARG A 76 0.42 -6.37 -12.52
CA ARG A 76 1.59 -6.50 -13.41
C ARG A 76 2.37 -5.21 -13.55
N THR A 77 1.67 -4.10 -13.76
CA THR A 77 2.29 -2.78 -13.90
C THR A 77 3.06 -2.40 -12.63
N ILE A 78 2.46 -2.60 -11.45
CA ILE A 78 3.09 -2.32 -10.16
C ILE A 78 4.28 -3.27 -9.93
N ALA A 79 4.13 -4.56 -10.24
CA ALA A 79 5.18 -5.57 -10.10
C ALA A 79 6.39 -5.30 -11.00
N ALA A 80 6.18 -4.70 -12.18
CA ALA A 80 7.24 -4.36 -13.12
C ALA A 80 8.09 -3.15 -12.67
N ARG A 81 7.63 -2.33 -11.72
CA ARG A 81 8.36 -1.15 -11.24
C ARG A 81 9.66 -1.54 -10.56
N ALA A 82 10.72 -0.75 -10.81
CA ALA A 82 12.03 -0.93 -10.18
C ALA A 82 11.97 -1.13 -8.64
N PRO A 83 11.29 -0.28 -7.84
CA PRO A 83 11.26 -0.46 -6.39
C PRO A 83 10.52 -1.73 -5.95
N THR A 84 9.52 -2.20 -6.73
CA THR A 84 8.85 -3.47 -6.46
C THR A 84 9.78 -4.66 -6.74
N GLN A 85 10.54 -4.60 -7.83
CA GLN A 85 11.55 -5.61 -8.15
C GLN A 85 12.71 -5.62 -7.15
N ASP A 86 13.11 -4.46 -6.62
CA ASP A 86 14.08 -4.35 -5.52
C ASP A 86 13.53 -5.03 -4.26
N CYS A 87 12.25 -4.79 -3.93
CA CYS A 87 11.58 -5.45 -2.80
C CYS A 87 11.54 -6.97 -2.96
N PHE A 88 11.20 -7.48 -4.15
CA PHE A 88 11.21 -8.91 -4.43
C PHE A 88 12.60 -9.53 -4.22
N ARG A 89 13.65 -8.87 -4.73
CA ARG A 89 15.04 -9.32 -4.55
C ARG A 89 15.48 -9.28 -3.09
N ALA A 90 15.15 -8.21 -2.36
CA ALA A 90 15.46 -8.07 -0.94
C ALA A 90 14.75 -9.14 -0.08
N ALA A 91 13.53 -9.52 -0.47
CA ALA A 91 12.76 -10.59 0.17
C ALA A 91 13.14 -12.00 -0.30
N GLY A 92 14.07 -12.13 -1.27
CA GLY A 92 14.52 -13.43 -1.78
C GLY A 92 13.45 -14.20 -2.58
N ILE A 93 12.46 -13.49 -3.13
CA ILE A 93 11.34 -14.08 -3.89
C ILE A 93 11.50 -13.81 -5.38
N ALA A 94 11.17 -14.83 -6.18
CA ALA A 94 11.03 -14.65 -7.62
C ALA A 94 9.84 -13.73 -7.91
N ALA A 95 9.99 -12.85 -8.89
CA ALA A 95 8.87 -12.04 -9.34
C ALA A 95 7.73 -12.96 -9.81
N PRO A 96 6.47 -12.68 -9.45
CA PRO A 96 5.33 -13.47 -9.89
C PRO A 96 5.25 -13.48 -11.42
N VAL A 97 4.96 -14.66 -11.97
CA VAL A 97 4.75 -14.88 -13.40
C VAL A 97 3.24 -14.88 -13.63
N PHE A 98 2.75 -13.91 -14.40
CA PHE A 98 1.33 -13.67 -14.67
C PHE A 98 0.92 -14.24 -16.03
#